data_AF-A0A1S5XXM6-F1
#
_entry.id   AF-A0A1S5XXM6-F1
#
_cell.length_a   1.000
_cell.length_b   1.000
_cell.length_c   1.000
_cell.angle_alpha   90.00
_cell.angle_beta   90.00
_cell.angle_gamma   90.00
#
_symmetry.space_group_name_H-M   'P 1'
#
loop_
_entity.id
_entity.type
_entity.pdbx_description
1 polymer ?
#
loop_
_entity_poly.entity_id
_entity_poly.type
_entity_poly.pdbx_seq_one_letter_code
_entity_poly.pdbx_strand_id
1 'polypeptide(L)'
;MKDYLILKKICKKIFLVGSGNFWYEESEIGNDDVILYKIFNYILFLVYALMTLLEIMAALIGDFPEDEKSDSVTFAVSHTIVMIKIFSVIWNKELVKKLIQDLISVCEIHEEEYLMKEKYNIMKINVIAYFITVYGSAACFVFEGLRKMLTGSHFVTAVTYYPSYDDNSLLATITRIFMTMALFMMMLTMIVSVDCFAVVILIMYKYKFITLKNYFQNLRLEFEAFDIQENCSGEKLLKGLIDGIIMHEKLLRISKDIDKAFGTVMALQLCQSSGSAVSLLLQIALSDQLTPVTAMKILFFVIALFFLLGLFLCNAGEITYQASLLSDSIFYCGWHLCPSQFPQRRNLGRLVLQACAQAQRPLVMKAFKMLELTYGTFLLVIRGTYSVFALFYAQNQ
;
A
#
# COMPACT_ATOMS: atom_id res chain seq x y z
N MET A 1 -0.04 2.16 -21.87
CA MET A 1 1.10 2.78 -21.15
C MET A 1 1.87 1.66 -20.48
N LYS A 2 3.19 1.53 -20.71
CA LYS A 2 3.97 0.38 -20.22
C LYS A 2 4.30 0.47 -18.74
N ASP A 3 4.27 -0.66 -18.03
CA ASP A 3 4.60 -0.75 -16.59
C ASP A 3 5.98 -0.22 -16.25
N TYR A 4 6.95 -0.48 -17.13
CA TYR A 4 8.30 0.09 -17.06
C TYR A 4 8.28 1.61 -16.83
N LEU A 5 7.51 2.37 -17.62
CA LEU A 5 7.46 3.82 -17.53
C LEU A 5 6.79 4.31 -16.24
N ILE A 6 5.79 3.57 -15.75
CA ILE A 6 5.08 3.91 -14.52
C ILE A 6 6.01 3.71 -13.31
N LEU A 7 6.61 2.53 -13.20
CA LEU A 7 7.50 2.19 -12.08
C LEU A 7 8.78 3.04 -12.10
N LYS A 8 9.36 3.31 -13.27
CA LYS A 8 10.53 4.20 -13.40
C LYS A 8 10.23 5.61 -12.90
N LYS A 9 9.06 6.17 -13.26
CA LYS A 9 8.63 7.49 -12.77
C LYS A 9 8.41 7.50 -11.25
N ILE A 10 7.85 6.43 -10.69
CA ILE A 10 7.65 6.32 -9.23
C ILE A 10 9.00 6.21 -8.53
N CYS A 11 9.89 5.31 -8.98
CA CYS A 11 11.22 5.14 -8.40
C CYS A 11 12.05 6.43 -8.46
N LYS A 12 11.90 7.24 -9.52
CA LYS A 12 12.51 8.56 -9.59
C LYS A 12 11.99 9.51 -8.52
N LYS A 13 10.67 9.50 -8.24
CA LYS A 13 10.10 10.28 -7.15
C LYS A 13 10.58 9.80 -5.78
N ILE A 14 10.64 8.48 -5.57
CA ILE A 14 11.18 7.84 -4.36
C ILE A 14 12.62 8.28 -4.10
N PHE A 15 13.45 8.29 -5.13
CA PHE A 15 14.83 8.77 -5.04
C PHE A 15 14.90 10.24 -4.61
N LEU A 16 14.06 11.10 -5.21
CA LEU A 16 14.02 12.53 -4.91
C LEU A 16 13.56 12.85 -3.48
N VAL A 17 12.66 12.04 -2.90
CA VAL A 17 12.21 12.22 -1.50
C VAL A 17 13.17 11.62 -0.47
N GLY A 18 14.26 10.97 -0.90
CA GLY A 18 15.36 10.55 0.00
C GLY A 18 15.29 9.11 0.52
N SER A 19 14.45 8.23 -0.06
CA SER A 19 14.39 6.82 0.35
C SER A 19 15.37 5.91 -0.41
N GLY A 20 16.12 6.47 -1.35
CA GLY A 20 17.10 5.77 -2.17
C GLY A 20 16.58 5.22 -3.50
N ASN A 21 17.49 4.64 -4.27
CA ASN A 21 17.20 4.12 -5.60
C ASN A 21 16.62 2.70 -5.54
N PHE A 22 15.30 2.59 -5.74
CA PHE A 22 14.59 1.30 -5.82
C PHE A 22 14.55 0.73 -7.25
N TRP A 23 15.19 1.38 -8.21
CA TRP A 23 15.27 0.89 -9.59
C TRP A 23 16.34 -0.17 -9.74
N TYR A 24 16.05 -1.19 -10.55
CA TYR A 24 16.94 -2.34 -10.76
C TYR A 24 18.07 -2.05 -11.76
N GLU A 25 17.88 -1.11 -12.70
CA GLU A 25 18.93 -0.71 -13.66
C GLU A 25 19.87 0.29 -13.00
N GLU A 26 21.14 -0.06 -12.90
CA GLU A 26 22.15 0.80 -12.30
C GLU A 26 22.30 2.11 -13.09
N SER A 27 22.51 3.22 -12.38
CA SER A 27 22.81 4.55 -12.94
C SER A 27 21.71 5.21 -13.79
N GLU A 28 20.53 4.59 -13.95
CA GLU A 28 19.44 5.19 -14.73
C GLU A 28 18.65 6.29 -14.01
N ILE A 29 18.44 6.15 -12.70
CA ILE A 29 17.68 7.11 -11.88
C ILE A 29 18.61 7.98 -11.06
N GLY A 30 19.54 7.35 -10.36
CA GLY A 30 20.44 8.00 -9.42
C GLY A 30 21.29 6.95 -8.70
N ASN A 31 22.38 7.39 -8.11
CA ASN A 31 23.27 6.52 -7.35
C ASN A 31 23.23 6.91 -5.86
N ASP A 32 22.86 5.95 -5.02
CA ASP A 32 22.80 6.13 -3.58
C ASP A 32 24.19 6.28 -2.94
N ASP A 33 25.24 5.87 -3.66
CA ASP A 33 26.61 5.91 -3.16
C ASP A 33 27.26 7.29 -3.23
N VAL A 34 26.61 8.24 -3.92
CA VAL A 34 27.07 9.62 -3.98
C VAL A 34 27.04 10.24 -2.58
N ILE A 35 28.18 10.76 -2.14
CA ILE A 35 28.38 11.33 -0.79
C ILE A 35 27.31 12.39 -0.47
N LEU A 36 27.00 13.29 -1.41
CA LEU A 36 25.98 14.32 -1.23
C LEU A 36 24.60 13.73 -0.91
N TYR A 37 24.23 12.64 -1.58
CA TYR A 37 22.95 11.98 -1.36
C TYR A 37 22.93 11.23 -0.02
N LYS A 38 24.04 10.59 0.37
CA LYS A 38 24.18 9.99 1.70
C LYS A 38 24.03 11.01 2.82
N ILE A 39 24.66 12.19 2.68
CA ILE A 39 24.54 13.28 3.64
C ILE A 39 23.09 13.78 3.71
N PHE A 40 22.44 14.01 2.56
CA PHE A 40 21.04 14.42 2.49
C PHE A 40 20.12 13.43 3.21
N ASN A 41 20.22 12.14 2.89
CA ASN A 41 19.40 11.11 3.53
C ASN A 41 19.68 11.02 5.03
N TYR A 42 20.94 11.07 5.44
CA TYR A 42 21.30 11.03 6.86
C TYR A 42 20.67 12.19 7.63
N ILE A 43 20.78 13.42 7.11
CA ILE A 43 20.16 14.60 7.73
C ILE A 43 18.65 14.46 7.76
N LEU A 44 18.03 14.01 6.67
CA LEU A 44 16.57 13.84 6.58
C LEU A 44 16.04 12.86 7.63
N PHE A 45 16.64 11.66 7.70
CA PHE A 45 16.24 10.64 8.67
C PHE A 45 16.59 11.03 10.12
N LEU A 46 17.67 11.79 10.33
CA LEU A 46 17.99 12.36 11.64
C LEU A 46 16.90 13.34 12.10
N VAL A 47 16.44 14.24 11.21
CA VAL A 47 15.34 15.17 11.50
C VAL A 47 14.05 14.41 11.83
N TYR A 48 13.71 13.38 11.06
CA TYR A 48 12.54 12.54 11.36
C TYR A 48 12.66 11.85 12.72
N ALA A 49 13.81 11.22 13.00
CA ALA A 49 14.05 10.53 14.25
C ALA A 49 13.99 11.48 15.46
N LEU A 50 14.58 12.67 15.35
CA LEU A 50 14.52 13.70 16.39
C LEU A 50 13.10 14.18 16.64
N MET A 51 12.34 14.47 15.57
CA MET A 51 10.93 14.87 15.68
C MET A 51 10.11 13.79 16.38
N THR A 52 10.18 12.54 15.91
CA THR A 52 9.45 11.42 16.53
C THR A 52 9.87 11.16 17.97
N LEU A 53 11.16 11.31 18.30
CA LEU A 53 11.64 11.17 19.68
C LEU A 53 11.05 12.27 20.58
N LEU A 54 10.97 13.51 20.09
CA LEU A 54 10.33 14.61 20.83
C LEU A 54 8.82 14.40 21.00
N GLU A 55 8.13 13.79 20.05
CA GLU A 55 6.72 13.39 20.18
C GLU A 55 6.54 12.29 21.24
N ILE A 56 7.42 11.27 21.24
CA ILE A 56 7.42 10.22 22.27
C ILE A 56 7.64 10.83 23.65
N MET A 57 8.61 11.74 23.79
CA MET A 57 8.83 12.46 25.04
C MET A 57 7.61 13.29 25.45
N ALA A 58 6.95 13.97 24.50
CA ALA A 58 5.71 14.70 24.76
C ALA A 58 4.61 13.77 25.31
N ALA A 59 4.44 12.61 24.69
CA ALA A 59 3.45 11.63 25.12
C ALA A 59 3.74 11.07 26.53
N LEU A 60 5.01 10.76 26.85
CA LEU A 60 5.37 10.11 28.12
C LEU A 60 5.51 11.06 29.31
N ILE A 61 6.20 12.20 29.12
CA ILE A 61 6.60 13.10 30.21
C ILE A 61 6.14 14.54 30.02
N GLY A 62 5.54 14.87 28.87
CA GLY A 62 5.06 16.23 28.62
C GLY A 62 3.79 16.54 29.41
N ASP A 63 3.74 17.76 29.92
CA ASP A 63 2.59 18.33 30.62
C ASP A 63 1.86 19.26 29.65
N PHE A 64 0.66 18.85 29.23
CA PHE A 64 -0.13 19.53 28.21
C PHE A 64 -1.62 19.51 28.59
N PRO A 65 -2.40 20.50 28.11
CA PRO A 65 -3.86 20.42 28.15
C PRO A 65 -4.38 19.10 27.55
N GLU A 66 -5.55 18.63 28.02
CA GLU A 66 -6.08 17.31 27.65
C GLU A 66 -6.22 17.08 26.13
N ASP A 67 -6.57 18.13 25.37
CA ASP A 67 -6.69 18.07 23.92
C ASP A 67 -5.34 17.85 23.23
N GLU A 68 -4.30 18.57 23.66
CA GLU A 68 -2.93 18.40 23.14
C GLU A 68 -2.27 17.12 23.66
N LYS A 69 -2.62 16.67 24.86
CA LYS A 69 -2.12 15.41 25.40
C LYS A 69 -2.59 14.22 24.56
N SER A 70 -3.86 14.18 24.19
CA SER A 70 -4.40 13.13 23.30
C SER A 70 -3.75 13.17 21.91
N ASP A 71 -3.58 14.36 21.34
CA ASP A 71 -2.89 14.53 20.05
C ASP A 71 -1.43 14.04 20.14
N SER A 72 -0.73 14.33 21.24
CA SER A 72 0.67 13.89 21.45
C SER A 72 0.82 12.37 21.44
N VAL A 73 -0.10 11.64 22.09
CA VAL A 73 -0.08 10.17 22.11
C VAL A 73 -0.38 9.61 20.72
N THR A 74 -1.38 10.17 20.04
CA THR A 74 -1.75 9.74 18.69
C THR A 74 -0.61 9.94 17.69
N PHE A 75 0.06 11.09 17.73
CA PHE A 75 1.20 11.38 16.87
C PHE A 75 2.42 10.52 17.19
N ALA A 76 2.79 10.40 18.47
CA ALA A 76 3.93 9.57 18.87
C ALA A 76 3.77 8.12 18.37
N VAL A 77 2.60 7.50 18.54
CA VAL A 77 2.33 6.14 18.06
C VAL A 77 2.31 6.10 16.53
N SER A 78 1.57 7.01 15.89
CA SER A 78 1.40 7.01 14.43
C SER A 78 2.71 7.23 13.68
N HIS A 79 3.51 8.21 14.11
CA HIS A 79 4.77 8.55 13.46
C HIS A 79 5.87 7.52 13.74
N THR A 80 5.87 6.90 14.92
CA THR A 80 6.73 5.73 15.17
C THR A 80 6.41 4.60 14.19
N ILE A 81 5.12 4.30 13.98
CA ILE A 81 4.70 3.30 12.99
C ILE A 81 5.13 3.70 11.57
N VAL A 82 4.96 4.96 11.19
CA VAL A 82 5.42 5.50 9.90
C VAL A 82 6.93 5.30 9.71
N MET A 83 7.74 5.60 10.73
CA MET A 83 9.19 5.39 10.68
C MET A 83 9.53 3.90 10.49
N ILE A 84 8.88 3.00 11.23
CA ILE A 84 9.08 1.56 11.08
C ILE A 84 8.72 1.10 9.66
N LYS A 85 7.61 1.60 9.09
CA LYS A 85 7.22 1.30 7.71
C LYS A 85 8.27 1.74 6.70
N ILE A 86 8.76 2.99 6.80
CA ILE A 86 9.79 3.52 5.88
C ILE A 86 11.06 2.67 5.96
N PHE A 87 11.55 2.39 7.17
CA PHE A 87 12.73 1.55 7.36
C PHE A 87 12.51 0.11 6.87
N SER A 88 11.32 -0.46 7.06
CA SER A 88 11.00 -1.82 6.59
C SER A 88 11.13 -1.94 5.07
N VAL A 89 10.71 -0.94 4.30
CA VAL A 89 10.85 -0.96 2.83
C VAL A 89 12.30 -0.73 2.42
N ILE A 90 12.99 0.23 3.04
CA ILE A 90 14.40 0.52 2.74
C ILE A 90 15.30 -0.69 3.06
N TRP A 91 15.03 -1.41 4.14
CA TRP A 91 15.79 -2.61 4.50
C TRP A 91 15.63 -3.73 3.46
N ASN A 92 14.47 -3.80 2.81
CA ASN A 92 14.17 -4.79 1.77
C ASN A 92 14.44 -4.28 0.35
N LYS A 93 15.25 -3.24 0.19
CA LYS A 93 15.48 -2.56 -1.10
C LYS A 93 15.90 -3.47 -2.25
N GLU A 94 16.82 -4.40 -2.03
CA GLU A 94 17.27 -5.32 -3.09
C GLU A 94 16.15 -6.29 -3.51
N LEU A 95 15.31 -6.72 -2.56
CA LEU A 95 14.12 -7.49 -2.86
C LEU A 95 13.11 -6.66 -3.67
N VAL A 96 12.93 -5.38 -3.32
CA VAL A 96 12.05 -4.44 -4.04
C VAL A 96 12.52 -4.22 -5.47
N LYS A 97 13.82 -4.03 -5.71
CA LYS A 97 14.39 -3.91 -7.07
C LYS A 97 14.08 -5.14 -7.92
N LYS A 98 14.33 -6.33 -7.37
CA LYS A 98 14.01 -7.59 -8.04
C LYS A 98 12.51 -7.73 -8.32
N LEU A 99 11.67 -7.39 -7.34
CA LEU A 99 10.21 -7.40 -7.48
C LEU A 99 9.74 -6.50 -8.63
N ILE A 100 10.32 -5.30 -8.77
CA ILE A 100 10.02 -4.39 -9.90
C ILE A 100 10.37 -5.04 -11.24
N GLN A 101 11.56 -5.64 -11.35
CA GLN A 101 12.00 -6.32 -12.57
C GLN A 101 11.09 -7.50 -12.94
N ASP A 102 10.76 -8.33 -11.96
CA ASP A 102 9.88 -9.49 -12.15
C ASP A 102 8.47 -9.04 -12.56
N LEU A 103 7.96 -7.95 -11.97
CA LEU A 103 6.63 -7.41 -12.28
C LEU A 103 6.57 -6.77 -13.67
N ILE A 104 7.65 -6.14 -14.15
CA ILE A 104 7.71 -5.61 -15.52
C ILE A 104 7.71 -6.75 -16.54
N SER A 105 8.55 -7.75 -16.32
CA SER A 105 8.78 -8.82 -17.30
C SER A 105 7.66 -9.86 -17.38
N VAL A 106 6.97 -10.14 -16.27
CA VAL A 106 5.92 -11.17 -16.26
C VAL A 106 4.72 -10.75 -17.10
N CYS A 107 4.24 -11.63 -17.97
CA CYS A 107 3.10 -11.42 -18.87
C CYS A 107 3.21 -10.24 -19.85
N GLU A 108 4.35 -9.56 -19.99
CA GLU A 108 4.48 -8.31 -20.76
C GLU A 108 3.93 -8.43 -22.20
N ILE A 109 4.24 -9.54 -22.88
CA ILE A 109 3.87 -9.78 -24.27
C ILE A 109 2.36 -9.95 -24.46
N HIS A 110 1.63 -10.29 -23.40
CA HIS A 110 0.20 -10.58 -23.42
C HIS A 110 -0.65 -9.43 -22.84
N GLU A 111 -0.04 -8.29 -22.52
CA GLU A 111 -0.76 -7.14 -21.97
C GLU A 111 -1.60 -6.43 -23.03
N GLU A 112 -2.92 -6.50 -22.89
CA GLU A 112 -3.87 -5.80 -23.75
C GLU A 112 -3.91 -4.29 -23.44
N GLU A 113 -3.82 -3.44 -24.47
CA GLU A 113 -3.67 -1.99 -24.30
C GLU A 113 -4.81 -1.35 -23.50
N TYR A 114 -6.06 -1.80 -23.72
CA TYR A 114 -7.23 -1.27 -23.02
C TYR A 114 -7.16 -1.56 -21.52
N LEU A 115 -6.76 -2.78 -21.11
CA LEU A 115 -6.56 -3.14 -19.70
C LEU A 115 -5.44 -2.31 -19.07
N MET A 116 -4.35 -2.07 -19.81
CA MET A 116 -3.23 -1.27 -19.31
C MET A 116 -3.64 0.20 -19.11
N LYS A 117 -4.54 0.73 -19.95
CA LYS A 117 -5.10 2.07 -19.78
C LYS A 117 -6.03 2.15 -18.57
N GLU A 118 -6.90 1.16 -18.39
CA GLU A 118 -7.78 1.08 -17.22
C GLU A 118 -6.97 0.96 -15.92
N LYS A 119 -6.00 0.04 -15.88
CA LYS A 119 -5.03 -0.13 -14.79
C LYS A 119 -4.40 1.19 -14.37
N TYR A 120 -3.86 1.93 -15.34
CA TYR A 120 -3.23 3.22 -15.09
C TYR A 120 -4.21 4.26 -14.53
N ASN A 121 -5.44 4.31 -15.02
CA ASN A 121 -6.45 5.22 -14.51
C ASN A 121 -6.81 4.90 -13.06
N ILE A 122 -7.02 3.63 -12.72
CA ILE A 122 -7.28 3.19 -11.34
C ILE A 122 -6.11 3.55 -10.42
N MET A 123 -4.87 3.28 -10.84
CA MET A 123 -3.68 3.68 -10.07
C MET A 123 -3.64 5.19 -9.84
N LYS A 124 -3.83 5.97 -10.89
CA LYS A 124 -3.79 7.43 -10.83
C LYS A 124 -4.86 7.97 -9.87
N ILE A 125 -6.09 7.46 -9.96
CA ILE A 125 -7.19 7.87 -9.08
C ILE A 125 -6.87 7.51 -7.63
N ASN A 126 -6.44 6.27 -7.35
CA ASN A 126 -6.13 5.83 -5.99
C ASN A 126 -4.98 6.64 -5.37
N VAL A 127 -3.91 6.89 -6.13
CA VAL A 127 -2.78 7.70 -5.67
C VAL A 127 -3.23 9.15 -5.40
N ILE A 128 -3.92 9.79 -6.35
CA ILE A 128 -4.37 11.18 -6.17
C ILE A 128 -5.35 11.30 -5.00
N ALA A 129 -6.32 10.40 -4.90
CA ALA A 129 -7.28 10.38 -3.80
C ALA A 129 -6.56 10.25 -2.46
N TYR A 130 -5.59 9.32 -2.35
CA TYR A 130 -4.83 9.15 -1.10
C TYR A 130 -4.00 10.39 -0.74
N PHE A 131 -3.32 11.00 -1.72
CA PHE A 131 -2.63 12.28 -1.51
C PHE A 131 -3.57 13.37 -0.98
N ILE A 132 -4.74 13.53 -1.61
CA ILE A 132 -5.74 14.53 -1.19
C ILE A 132 -6.22 14.22 0.23
N THR A 133 -6.48 12.96 0.57
CA THR A 133 -6.99 12.60 1.90
C THR A 133 -5.94 12.86 2.99
N VAL A 134 -4.67 12.48 2.80
CA VAL A 134 -3.63 12.69 3.81
C VAL A 134 -3.28 14.17 3.96
N TYR A 135 -3.03 14.89 2.86
CA TYR A 135 -2.72 16.32 2.95
C TYR A 135 -3.93 17.15 3.36
N GLY A 136 -5.15 16.73 3.02
CA GLY A 136 -6.38 17.33 3.52
C GLY A 136 -6.50 17.18 5.04
N SER A 137 -6.22 16.00 5.58
CA SER A 137 -6.16 15.77 7.02
C SER A 137 -5.07 16.61 7.69
N ALA A 138 -3.85 16.64 7.14
CA ALA A 138 -2.76 17.46 7.67
C ALA A 138 -3.07 18.96 7.64
N ALA A 139 -3.77 19.44 6.60
CA ALA A 139 -4.22 20.82 6.52
C ALA A 139 -5.21 21.17 7.64
N CYS A 140 -6.10 20.25 8.04
CA CYS A 140 -6.99 20.47 9.20
C CYS A 140 -6.20 20.70 10.50
N PHE A 141 -5.08 20.02 10.70
CA PHE A 141 -4.19 20.28 11.85
C PHE A 141 -3.52 21.66 11.77
N VAL A 142 -3.12 22.11 10.57
CA VAL A 142 -2.60 23.46 10.36
C VAL A 142 -3.66 24.52 10.66
N PHE A 143 -4.90 24.33 10.18
CA PHE A 143 -6.00 25.24 10.48
C PHE A 143 -6.31 25.32 11.97
N GLU A 144 -6.25 24.20 12.68
CA GLU A 144 -6.40 24.18 14.14
C GLU A 144 -5.27 24.96 14.84
N GLY A 145 -4.02 24.75 14.43
CA GLY A 145 -2.88 25.50 14.96
C GLY A 145 -3.00 27.01 14.71
N LEU A 146 -3.47 27.42 13.52
CA LEU A 146 -3.72 28.83 13.21
C LEU A 146 -4.85 29.41 14.06
N ARG A 147 -5.94 28.66 14.28
CA ARG A 147 -7.04 29.06 15.17
C ARG A 147 -6.56 29.28 16.60
N LYS A 148 -5.74 28.36 17.13
CA LYS A 148 -5.13 28.50 18.47
C LYS A 148 -4.26 29.75 18.55
N MET A 149 -3.45 30.03 17.53
CA MET A 149 -2.65 31.25 17.46
C MET A 149 -3.50 32.52 17.45
N LEU A 150 -4.60 32.56 16.68
CA LEU A 150 -5.50 33.72 16.59
C LEU A 150 -6.32 33.95 17.87
N THR A 151 -6.54 32.91 18.67
CA THR A 151 -7.27 32.99 19.96
C THR A 151 -6.35 33.28 21.15
N GLY A 152 -5.06 33.53 20.90
CA GLY A 152 -4.09 33.92 21.93
C GLY A 152 -3.26 32.78 22.50
N SER A 153 -3.38 31.57 21.95
CA SER A 153 -2.53 30.40 22.28
C SER A 153 -1.37 30.26 21.28
N HIS A 154 -0.61 29.16 21.34
CA HIS A 154 0.54 28.90 20.49
C HIS A 154 0.16 28.18 19.19
N PHE A 155 0.91 28.41 18.13
CA PHE A 155 0.78 27.64 16.89
C PHE A 155 1.35 26.23 17.08
N VAL A 156 0.48 25.23 17.27
CA VAL A 156 0.87 23.82 17.45
C VAL A 156 0.13 22.95 16.44
N THR A 157 0.87 22.13 15.70
CA THR A 157 0.34 21.15 14.74
C THR A 157 0.75 19.73 15.16
N ALA A 158 2.05 19.51 15.35
CA ALA A 158 2.62 18.34 16.00
C ALA A 158 3.02 18.70 17.45
N VAL A 159 2.49 17.96 18.41
CA VAL A 159 2.80 18.18 19.84
C VAL A 159 4.14 17.51 20.15
N THR A 160 5.15 18.31 20.41
CA THR A 160 6.54 17.89 20.68
C THR A 160 6.99 18.37 22.05
N TYR A 161 7.93 17.66 22.68
CA TYR A 161 8.41 18.01 24.02
C TYR A 161 9.16 19.35 24.06
N TYR A 162 9.84 19.69 22.95
CA TYR A 162 10.48 20.98 22.76
C TYR A 162 9.96 21.63 21.48
N PRO A 163 9.55 22.92 21.53
CA PRO A 163 9.56 23.83 22.69
C PRO A 163 8.46 23.50 23.70
N SER A 164 8.66 23.86 24.97
CA SER A 164 7.64 23.67 26.01
C SER A 164 6.37 24.43 25.69
N TYR A 165 5.24 23.98 26.24
CA TYR A 165 3.94 24.59 26.00
C TYR A 165 3.96 26.09 26.25
N ASP A 166 4.37 26.54 27.45
CA ASP A 166 4.37 27.96 27.83
C ASP A 166 5.46 28.83 27.15
N ASP A 167 6.33 28.25 26.32
CA ASP A 167 7.41 28.99 25.67
C ASP A 167 6.88 29.83 24.51
N ASN A 168 6.83 31.13 24.75
CA ASN A 168 6.43 32.17 23.80
C ASN A 168 7.58 32.80 23.02
N SER A 169 8.81 32.30 23.18
CA SER A 169 9.96 32.87 22.50
C SER A 169 9.81 32.76 20.97
N LEU A 170 10.46 33.71 20.27
CA LEU A 170 10.54 33.68 18.82
C LEU A 170 11.22 32.38 18.33
N LEU A 171 12.18 31.86 19.09
CA LEU A 171 12.85 30.58 18.82
C LEU A 171 11.85 29.41 18.88
N ALA A 172 11.03 29.34 19.93
CA ALA A 172 9.99 28.31 20.05
C ALA A 172 9.03 28.34 18.86
N THR A 173 8.60 29.53 18.42
CA THR A 173 7.71 29.66 17.26
C THR A 173 8.37 29.15 15.98
N ILE A 174 9.64 29.50 15.74
CA ILE A 174 10.42 28.99 14.60
C ILE A 174 10.53 27.46 14.66
N THR A 175 10.79 26.89 15.84
CA THR A 175 10.87 25.43 16.01
C THR A 175 9.54 24.75 15.73
N ARG A 176 8.40 25.27 16.20
CA ARG A 176 7.06 24.71 15.91
C ARG A 176 6.76 24.70 14.40
N ILE A 177 7.12 25.78 13.69
CA ILE A 177 6.98 25.85 12.23
C ILE A 177 7.91 24.84 11.54
N PHE A 178 9.16 24.73 12.01
CA PHE A 178 10.11 23.74 11.50
C PHE A 178 9.62 22.29 11.68
N MET A 179 9.10 21.94 12.85
CA MET A 179 8.51 20.62 13.10
C MET A 179 7.31 20.35 12.20
N THR A 180 6.48 21.37 11.93
CA THR A 180 5.39 21.27 10.96
C THR A 180 5.91 20.94 9.56
N MET A 181 6.97 21.62 9.10
CA MET A 181 7.60 21.33 7.80
C MET A 181 8.21 19.92 7.75
N ALA A 182 8.88 19.50 8.83
CA ALA A 182 9.43 18.15 8.96
C ALA A 182 8.33 17.09 8.89
N LEU A 183 7.18 17.31 9.55
CA LEU A 183 6.00 16.45 9.47
C LEU A 183 5.51 16.30 8.02
N PHE A 184 5.31 17.40 7.29
CA PHE A 184 4.86 17.34 5.90
C PHE A 184 5.87 16.62 4.99
N MET A 185 7.17 16.78 5.23
CA MET A 185 8.19 16.04 4.52
C MET A 185 8.18 14.55 4.87
N MET A 186 7.98 14.18 6.13
CA MET A 186 7.83 12.78 6.54
C MET A 186 6.59 12.14 5.92
N MET A 187 5.46 12.85 5.89
CA MET A 187 4.24 12.40 5.21
C MET A 187 4.47 12.20 3.72
N LEU A 188 5.18 13.13 3.05
CA LEU A 188 5.53 12.99 1.63
C LEU A 188 6.35 11.70 1.39
N THR A 189 7.38 11.48 2.20
CA THR A 189 8.24 10.29 2.10
C THR A 189 7.45 9.01 2.32
N MET A 190 6.58 8.97 3.33
CA MET A 190 5.70 7.83 3.61
C MET A 190 4.73 7.54 2.46
N ILE A 191 4.03 8.57 1.97
CA ILE A 191 3.07 8.44 0.86
C ILE A 191 3.78 7.91 -0.39
N VAL A 192 4.90 8.53 -0.79
CA VAL A 192 5.57 8.24 -2.07
C VAL A 192 6.33 6.92 -2.01
N SER A 193 7.12 6.69 -0.96
CA SER A 193 8.07 5.57 -0.91
C SER A 193 7.49 4.29 -0.36
N VAL A 194 6.38 4.38 0.37
CA VAL A 194 5.78 3.22 1.03
C VAL A 194 4.36 3.00 0.54
N ASP A 195 3.43 3.89 0.85
CA ASP A 195 2.00 3.58 0.76
C ASP A 195 1.50 3.57 -0.68
N CYS A 196 1.71 4.66 -1.45
CA CYS A 196 1.36 4.67 -2.86
C CYS A 196 2.15 3.63 -3.65
N PHE A 197 3.41 3.41 -3.28
CA PHE A 197 4.25 2.45 -3.97
C PHE A 197 3.72 1.02 -3.79
N ALA A 198 3.41 0.61 -2.56
CA ALA A 198 2.79 -0.68 -2.27
C ALA A 198 1.42 -0.83 -2.95
N VAL A 199 0.57 0.20 -2.91
CA VAL A 199 -0.74 0.18 -3.60
C VAL A 199 -0.57 0.01 -5.11
N VAL A 200 0.38 0.72 -5.74
CA VAL A 200 0.64 0.56 -7.18
C VAL A 200 1.11 -0.85 -7.50
N ILE A 201 2.01 -1.43 -6.69
CA ILE A 201 2.47 -2.81 -6.87
C ILE A 201 1.30 -3.81 -6.76
N LEU A 202 0.40 -3.65 -5.78
CA LEU A 202 -0.78 -4.51 -5.64
C LEU A 202 -1.72 -4.38 -6.84
N ILE A 203 -1.98 -3.17 -7.33
CA ILE A 203 -2.84 -2.98 -8.50
C ILE A 203 -2.17 -3.59 -9.75
N MET A 204 -0.86 -3.39 -9.95
CA MET A 204 -0.14 -4.02 -11.07
C MET A 204 -0.26 -5.53 -11.00
N TYR A 205 0.00 -6.09 -9.83
CA TYR A 205 -0.04 -7.53 -9.60
C TYR A 205 -1.44 -8.13 -9.84
N LYS A 206 -2.51 -7.44 -9.42
CA LYS A 206 -3.89 -7.79 -9.77
C LYS A 206 -4.07 -7.94 -11.28
N TYR A 207 -3.63 -6.93 -12.05
CA TYR A 207 -3.79 -6.95 -13.50
C TYR A 207 -2.95 -8.04 -14.17
N LYS A 208 -1.84 -8.49 -13.58
CA LYS A 208 -1.10 -9.64 -14.11
C LYS A 208 -1.90 -10.94 -14.04
N PHE A 209 -2.71 -11.14 -12.99
CA PHE A 209 -3.65 -12.26 -12.95
C PHE A 209 -4.77 -12.13 -13.99
N ILE A 210 -5.29 -10.92 -14.20
CA ILE A 210 -6.29 -10.66 -15.24
C ILE A 210 -5.72 -10.97 -16.63
N THR A 211 -4.50 -10.51 -16.92
CA THR A 211 -3.79 -10.80 -18.17
C THR A 211 -3.58 -12.30 -18.36
N LEU A 212 -3.15 -13.02 -17.32
CA LEU A 212 -2.95 -14.47 -17.41
C LEU A 212 -4.27 -15.22 -17.62
N LYS A 213 -5.35 -14.76 -16.99
CA LYS A 213 -6.69 -15.30 -17.21
C LYS A 213 -7.14 -15.13 -18.66
N ASN A 214 -7.02 -13.91 -19.20
CA ASN A 214 -7.34 -13.62 -20.60
C ASN A 214 -6.45 -14.42 -21.55
N TYR A 215 -5.17 -14.61 -21.23
CA TYR A 215 -4.27 -15.46 -22.00
C TYR A 215 -4.80 -16.88 -22.17
N PHE A 216 -5.24 -17.55 -21.10
CA PHE A 216 -5.82 -18.89 -21.19
C PHE A 216 -7.16 -18.92 -21.95
N GLN A 217 -7.95 -17.86 -21.86
CA GLN A 217 -9.19 -17.74 -22.64
C GLN A 217 -8.90 -17.54 -24.13
N ASN A 218 -7.93 -16.69 -24.48
CA ASN A 218 -7.51 -16.45 -25.85
C ASN A 218 -6.85 -17.70 -26.46
N LEU A 219 -6.11 -18.47 -25.68
CA LEU A 219 -5.53 -19.75 -26.11
C LEU A 219 -6.60 -20.72 -26.63
N ARG A 220 -7.78 -20.75 -25.98
CA ARG A 220 -8.93 -21.53 -26.46
C ARG A 220 -9.46 -21.00 -27.79
N LEU A 221 -9.66 -19.69 -27.90
CA LEU A 221 -10.21 -19.05 -29.11
C LEU A 221 -9.29 -19.24 -30.32
N GLU A 222 -7.97 -19.11 -30.11
CA GLU A 222 -6.98 -19.40 -31.14
C GLU A 222 -7.03 -20.86 -31.57
N PHE A 223 -7.15 -21.80 -30.63
CA PHE A 223 -7.28 -23.22 -30.93
C PHE A 223 -8.55 -23.55 -31.73
N GLU A 224 -9.70 -22.94 -31.38
CA GLU A 224 -10.97 -23.12 -32.10
C GLU A 224 -10.95 -22.49 -33.50
N ALA A 225 -10.14 -21.44 -33.72
CA ALA A 225 -9.99 -20.79 -35.02
C ALA A 225 -9.09 -21.56 -36.00
N PHE A 226 -8.21 -22.43 -35.52
CA PHE A 226 -7.44 -23.34 -36.39
C PHE A 226 -8.31 -24.52 -36.81
N ASP A 227 -8.24 -24.90 -38.09
CA ASP A 227 -8.97 -26.06 -38.60
C ASP A 227 -8.52 -27.34 -37.87
N ILE A 228 -9.48 -28.14 -37.41
CA ILE A 228 -9.30 -29.28 -36.49
C ILE A 228 -8.38 -30.37 -37.09
N GLN A 229 -8.13 -30.30 -38.40
CA GLN A 229 -7.33 -31.26 -39.17
C GLN A 229 -5.81 -31.09 -39.05
N GLU A 230 -5.28 -29.98 -38.52
CA GLU A 230 -3.83 -29.83 -38.37
C GLU A 230 -3.32 -30.39 -37.03
N ASN A 231 -2.52 -31.46 -37.09
CA ASN A 231 -1.74 -31.97 -35.94
C ASN A 231 -0.91 -30.89 -35.21
N CYS A 232 -0.57 -29.79 -35.91
CA CYS A 232 0.17 -28.64 -35.39
C CYS A 232 -0.64 -27.82 -34.36
N SER A 233 -1.98 -27.91 -34.36
CA SER A 233 -2.84 -27.17 -33.42
C SER A 233 -2.70 -27.68 -31.98
N GLY A 234 -2.58 -29.00 -31.79
CA GLY A 234 -2.39 -29.62 -30.46
C GLY A 234 -1.04 -29.26 -29.82
N GLU A 235 0.03 -29.16 -30.62
CA GLU A 235 1.36 -28.76 -30.13
C GLU A 235 1.41 -27.29 -29.73
N LYS A 236 0.77 -26.41 -30.51
CA LYS A 236 0.62 -24.98 -30.16
C LYS A 236 -0.13 -24.81 -28.84
N LEU A 237 -1.24 -25.53 -28.66
CA LEU A 237 -2.00 -25.50 -27.40
C LEU A 237 -1.15 -25.98 -26.22
N LEU A 238 -0.42 -27.09 -26.37
CA LEU A 238 0.45 -27.58 -25.32
C LEU A 238 1.53 -26.57 -24.96
N LYS A 239 2.18 -25.97 -25.96
CA LYS A 239 3.21 -24.95 -25.74
C LYS A 239 2.63 -23.73 -25.02
N GLY A 240 1.49 -23.20 -25.47
CA GLY A 240 0.82 -22.08 -24.82
C GLY A 240 0.39 -22.41 -23.39
N LEU A 241 -0.09 -23.63 -23.13
CA LEU A 241 -0.43 -24.06 -21.78
C LEU A 241 0.81 -24.11 -20.86
N ILE A 242 1.94 -24.62 -21.36
CA ILE A 242 3.22 -24.62 -20.62
C ILE A 242 3.67 -23.19 -20.32
N ASP A 243 3.63 -22.30 -21.32
CA ASP A 243 4.00 -20.89 -21.15
C ASP A 243 3.11 -20.21 -20.09
N GLY A 244 1.80 -20.47 -20.12
CA GLY A 244 0.84 -20.00 -19.12
C GLY A 244 1.14 -20.52 -17.71
N ILE A 245 1.51 -21.79 -17.55
CA ILE A 245 1.88 -22.37 -16.25
C ILE A 245 3.17 -21.75 -15.72
N ILE A 246 4.17 -21.51 -16.58
CA ILE A 246 5.41 -20.84 -16.19
C ILE A 246 5.11 -19.40 -15.75
N MET A 247 4.21 -18.69 -16.44
CA MET A 247 3.74 -17.37 -16.02
C MET A 247 3.03 -17.43 -14.67
N HIS A 248 2.16 -18.42 -14.45
CA HIS A 248 1.49 -18.62 -13.15
C HIS A 248 2.49 -18.86 -12.02
N GLU A 249 3.50 -19.72 -12.23
CA GLU A 249 4.54 -19.99 -11.23
C GLU A 249 5.32 -18.72 -10.87
N LYS A 250 5.67 -17.91 -11.87
CA LYS A 250 6.31 -16.60 -11.65
C LYS A 250 5.41 -15.67 -10.83
N LEU A 251 4.11 -15.60 -11.11
CA LEU A 251 3.18 -14.81 -10.32
C LEU A 251 3.10 -15.29 -8.87
N LEU A 252 3.07 -16.61 -8.62
CA LEU A 252 3.08 -17.15 -7.25
C LEU A 252 4.37 -16.79 -6.50
N ARG A 253 5.51 -16.73 -7.19
CA ARG A 253 6.78 -16.28 -6.62
C ARG A 253 6.73 -14.80 -6.28
N ILE A 254 6.27 -13.96 -7.21
CA ILE A 254 6.07 -12.52 -7.00
C ILE A 254 5.16 -12.26 -5.79
N SER A 255 4.13 -13.07 -5.57
CA SER A 255 3.27 -12.95 -4.37
C SER A 255 4.07 -13.02 -3.07
N LYS A 256 5.00 -13.98 -2.98
CA LYS A 256 5.84 -14.18 -1.79
C LYS A 256 6.82 -13.01 -1.61
N ASP A 257 7.32 -12.47 -2.71
CA ASP A 257 8.22 -11.32 -2.68
C ASP A 257 7.47 -10.03 -2.26
N ILE A 258 6.22 -9.85 -2.70
CA ILE A 258 5.32 -8.77 -2.22
C ILE A 258 5.06 -8.93 -0.71
N ASP A 259 4.70 -10.12 -0.25
CA ASP A 259 4.44 -10.38 1.18
C ASP A 259 5.69 -10.12 2.03
N LYS A 260 6.88 -10.51 1.55
CA LYS A 260 8.13 -10.24 2.25
C LYS A 260 8.54 -8.77 2.23
N ALA A 261 8.29 -8.05 1.14
CA ALA A 261 8.65 -6.63 1.00
C ALA A 261 7.68 -5.69 1.76
N PHE A 262 6.38 -5.98 1.70
CA PHE A 262 5.32 -5.08 2.16
C PHE A 262 4.39 -5.68 3.22
N GLY A 263 4.56 -6.96 3.59
CA GLY A 263 3.71 -7.61 4.61
C GLY A 263 3.76 -6.90 5.96
N THR A 264 4.94 -6.47 6.41
CA THR A 264 5.11 -5.65 7.62
C THR A 264 4.38 -4.31 7.50
N VAL A 265 4.45 -3.66 6.33
CA VAL A 265 3.78 -2.37 6.08
C VAL A 265 2.26 -2.52 6.19
N MET A 266 1.69 -3.52 5.52
CA MET A 266 0.25 -3.78 5.55
C MET A 266 -0.22 -4.15 6.96
N ALA A 267 0.58 -4.92 7.69
CA ALA A 267 0.29 -5.33 9.05
C ALA A 267 0.32 -4.15 10.04
N LEU A 268 1.34 -3.29 9.93
CA LEU A 268 1.42 -2.05 10.69
C LEU A 268 0.29 -1.08 10.34
N GLN A 269 -0.12 -1.00 9.07
CA GLN A 269 -1.27 -0.19 8.67
C GLN A 269 -2.57 -0.67 9.33
N LEU A 270 -2.77 -1.99 9.42
CA LEU A 270 -3.93 -2.58 10.09
C LEU A 270 -3.96 -2.21 11.58
N CYS A 271 -2.83 -2.37 12.28
CA CYS A 271 -2.70 -2.01 13.69
C CYS A 271 -2.88 -0.51 13.92
N GLN A 272 -2.25 0.33 13.09
CA GLN A 272 -2.38 1.79 13.17
C GLN A 272 -3.83 2.22 12.95
N SER A 273 -4.47 1.72 11.89
CA SER A 273 -5.84 2.13 11.55
C SER A 273 -6.84 1.74 12.64
N SER A 274 -6.73 0.52 13.17
CA SER A 274 -7.62 0.06 14.24
C SER A 274 -7.36 0.78 15.56
N GLY A 275 -6.09 0.84 16.01
CA GLY A 275 -5.72 1.46 17.28
C GLY A 275 -5.98 2.96 17.31
N SER A 276 -5.52 3.70 16.29
CA SER A 276 -5.70 5.15 16.23
C SER A 276 -7.17 5.53 16.02
N ALA A 277 -7.93 4.79 15.20
CA ALA A 277 -9.36 5.12 15.02
C ALA A 277 -10.15 4.91 16.31
N VAL A 278 -9.92 3.84 17.07
CA VAL A 278 -10.57 3.64 18.37
C VAL A 278 -10.20 4.76 19.35
N SER A 279 -8.91 5.09 19.47
CA SER A 279 -8.44 6.16 20.37
C SER A 279 -9.09 7.51 20.05
N LEU A 280 -9.15 7.85 18.76
CA LEU A 280 -9.68 9.13 18.30
C LEU A 280 -11.20 9.23 18.39
N LEU A 281 -11.92 8.14 18.11
CA LEU A 281 -13.36 8.10 18.29
C LEU A 281 -13.74 8.14 19.77
N LEU A 282 -12.93 7.53 20.64
CA LEU A 282 -13.13 7.62 22.09
C LEU A 282 -12.91 9.06 22.58
N GLN A 283 -11.94 9.79 22.03
CA GLN A 283 -11.77 11.22 22.29
C GLN A 283 -13.03 12.00 21.90
N ILE A 284 -13.66 11.68 20.76
CA ILE A 284 -14.94 12.29 20.37
C ILE A 284 -16.05 11.97 21.38
N ALA A 285 -16.12 10.72 21.86
CA ALA A 285 -17.19 10.27 22.76
C ALA A 285 -17.03 10.76 24.21
N LEU A 286 -15.82 11.06 24.66
CA LEU A 286 -15.52 11.47 26.03
C LEU A 286 -15.38 12.99 26.24
N SER A 287 -15.23 13.77 25.17
CA SER A 287 -15.04 15.21 25.30
C SER A 287 -16.36 15.97 25.32
N ASP A 288 -16.65 16.64 26.44
CA ASP A 288 -17.89 17.42 26.67
C ASP A 288 -17.97 18.71 25.83
N GLN A 289 -16.84 19.24 25.34
CA GLN A 289 -16.76 20.52 24.60
C GLN A 289 -15.84 20.48 23.38
N LEU A 290 -16.17 19.67 22.37
CA LEU A 290 -15.44 19.65 21.10
C LEU A 290 -15.79 20.87 20.23
N THR A 291 -14.78 21.65 19.86
CA THR A 291 -14.98 22.66 18.82
C THR A 291 -15.17 21.99 17.45
N PRO A 292 -15.95 22.57 16.54
CA PRO A 292 -16.20 21.97 15.23
C PRO A 292 -14.92 21.73 14.42
N VAL A 293 -13.89 22.57 14.59
CA VAL A 293 -12.58 22.42 13.94
C VAL A 293 -11.83 21.21 14.50
N THR A 294 -11.85 21.02 15.83
CA THR A 294 -11.26 19.86 16.50
C THR A 294 -11.96 18.55 16.08
N ALA A 295 -13.28 18.54 15.97
CA ALA A 295 -14.01 17.37 15.48
C ALA A 295 -13.67 17.06 14.01
N MET A 296 -13.56 18.11 13.18
CA MET A 296 -13.21 17.98 11.77
C MET A 296 -11.81 17.36 11.57
N LYS A 297 -10.78 17.85 12.28
CA LYS A 297 -9.42 17.28 12.17
C LYS A 297 -9.40 15.78 12.52
N ILE A 298 -10.12 15.38 13.57
CA ILE A 298 -10.18 13.99 14.03
C ILE A 298 -10.88 13.13 12.97
N LEU A 299 -12.03 13.57 12.47
CA LEU A 299 -12.79 12.83 11.46
C LEU A 299 -11.98 12.62 10.17
N PHE A 300 -11.33 13.67 9.66
CA PHE A 300 -10.50 13.55 8.46
C PHE A 300 -9.30 12.62 8.67
N PHE A 301 -8.72 12.60 9.86
CA PHE A 301 -7.63 11.67 10.18
C PHE A 301 -8.12 10.22 10.20
N VAL A 302 -9.27 9.95 10.83
CA VAL A 302 -9.90 8.60 10.82
C VAL A 302 -10.25 8.17 9.39
N ILE A 303 -10.80 9.07 8.58
CA ILE A 303 -11.09 8.81 7.16
C ILE A 303 -9.81 8.48 6.40
N ALA A 304 -8.71 9.22 6.62
CA ALA A 304 -7.43 8.95 5.97
C ALA A 304 -6.88 7.56 6.30
N LEU A 305 -6.95 7.16 7.57
CA LEU A 305 -6.51 5.83 8.01
C LEU A 305 -7.33 4.71 7.38
N PHE A 306 -8.66 4.81 7.42
CA PHE A 306 -9.54 3.80 6.83
C PHE A 306 -9.46 3.77 5.31
N PHE A 307 -9.25 4.92 4.67
CA PHE A 307 -9.10 4.99 3.22
C PHE A 307 -7.87 4.20 2.77
N LEU A 308 -6.71 4.41 3.41
CA LEU A 308 -5.51 3.63 3.11
C LEU A 308 -5.68 2.15 3.43
N LEU A 309 -6.29 1.83 4.57
CA LEU A 309 -6.57 0.43 4.93
C LEU A 309 -7.46 -0.25 3.88
N GLY A 310 -8.49 0.44 3.41
CA GLY A 310 -9.36 0.00 2.34
C GLY A 310 -8.59 -0.21 1.03
N LEU A 311 -7.69 0.70 0.67
CA LEU A 311 -6.83 0.53 -0.51
C LEU A 311 -6.00 -0.76 -0.43
N PHE A 312 -5.40 -1.09 0.72
CA PHE A 312 -4.65 -2.35 0.84
C PHE A 312 -5.56 -3.59 0.81
N LEU A 313 -6.59 -3.62 1.67
CA LEU A 313 -7.42 -4.81 1.85
C LEU A 313 -8.31 -5.11 0.64
N CYS A 314 -8.85 -4.09 -0.01
CA CYS A 314 -9.66 -4.29 -1.22
C CYS A 314 -8.79 -4.77 -2.39
N ASN A 315 -7.59 -4.21 -2.58
CA ASN A 315 -6.70 -4.68 -3.66
C ASN A 315 -6.18 -6.10 -3.38
N ALA A 316 -5.82 -6.43 -2.14
CA ALA A 316 -5.42 -7.79 -1.76
C ALA A 316 -6.57 -8.82 -1.92
N GLY A 317 -7.79 -8.43 -1.54
CA GLY A 317 -9.00 -9.24 -1.74
C GLY A 317 -9.28 -9.48 -3.23
N GLU A 318 -9.15 -8.45 -4.06
CA GLU A 318 -9.34 -8.57 -5.51
C GLU A 318 -8.26 -9.46 -6.17
N ILE A 319 -7.01 -9.39 -5.72
CA ILE A 319 -5.95 -10.33 -6.16
C ILE A 319 -6.36 -11.78 -5.85
N THR A 320 -6.83 -12.02 -4.62
CA THR A 320 -7.28 -13.35 -4.18
C THR A 320 -8.43 -13.84 -5.05
N TYR A 321 -9.39 -12.96 -5.35
CA TYR A 321 -10.52 -13.25 -6.22
C TYR A 321 -10.07 -13.58 -7.65
N GLN A 322 -9.26 -12.75 -8.28
CA GLN A 322 -8.77 -13.00 -9.65
C GLN A 322 -7.92 -14.27 -9.74
N ALA A 323 -7.11 -14.57 -8.72
CA ALA A 323 -6.35 -15.82 -8.64
C ALA A 323 -7.28 -17.04 -8.57
N SER A 324 -8.42 -16.96 -7.86
CA SER A 324 -9.39 -18.07 -7.79
C SER A 324 -10.05 -18.40 -9.13
N LEU A 325 -10.32 -17.38 -9.97
CA LEU A 325 -10.92 -17.55 -11.30
C LEU A 325 -9.94 -18.14 -12.34
N LEU A 326 -8.64 -18.16 -12.02
CA LEU A 326 -7.62 -18.67 -12.92
C LEU A 326 -7.79 -20.17 -13.16
N SER A 327 -8.20 -20.93 -12.13
CA SER A 327 -8.46 -22.37 -12.25
C SER A 327 -9.48 -22.67 -13.35
N ASP A 328 -10.56 -21.90 -13.41
CA ASP A 328 -11.61 -22.09 -14.41
C ASP A 328 -11.09 -21.77 -15.81
N SER A 329 -10.31 -20.70 -15.94
CA SER A 329 -9.74 -20.32 -17.24
C SER A 329 -8.73 -21.33 -17.75
N ILE A 330 -7.93 -21.94 -16.86
CA ILE A 330 -7.05 -23.07 -17.20
C ILE A 330 -7.88 -24.29 -17.61
N PHE A 331 -8.94 -24.62 -16.87
CA PHE A 331 -9.78 -25.79 -17.19
C PHE A 331 -10.47 -25.66 -18.55
N TYR A 332 -10.92 -24.45 -18.89
CA TYR A 332 -11.59 -24.14 -20.14
C TYR A 332 -10.63 -23.73 -21.28
N CYS A 333 -9.32 -23.97 -21.17
CA CYS A 333 -8.35 -23.57 -22.20
C CYS A 333 -8.45 -24.34 -23.54
N GLY A 334 -9.43 -25.23 -23.71
CA GLY A 334 -9.64 -25.99 -24.95
C GLY A 334 -8.96 -27.36 -25.01
N TRP A 335 -8.30 -27.83 -23.95
CA TRP A 335 -7.59 -29.13 -23.93
C TRP A 335 -8.46 -30.34 -24.28
N HIS A 336 -9.77 -30.28 -23.99
CA HIS A 336 -10.72 -31.35 -24.27
C HIS A 336 -11.06 -31.47 -25.77
N LEU A 337 -10.87 -30.39 -26.52
CA LEU A 337 -11.11 -30.30 -27.97
C LEU A 337 -9.98 -30.93 -28.79
N CYS A 338 -8.85 -31.29 -28.17
CA CYS A 338 -7.76 -31.97 -28.87
C CYS A 338 -8.22 -33.30 -29.49
N PRO A 339 -7.91 -33.57 -30.77
CA PRO A 339 -8.24 -34.82 -31.45
C PRO A 339 -7.71 -36.04 -30.68
N SER A 340 -8.46 -37.15 -30.73
CA SER A 340 -8.05 -38.42 -30.10
C SER A 340 -6.72 -38.97 -30.64
N GLN A 341 -6.35 -38.54 -31.84
CA GLN A 341 -5.11 -38.91 -32.54
C GLN A 341 -3.87 -38.15 -32.05
N PHE A 342 -4.04 -37.09 -31.25
CA PHE A 342 -2.91 -36.33 -30.70
C PHE A 342 -2.17 -37.18 -29.64
N PRO A 343 -0.90 -37.56 -29.86
CA PRO A 343 -0.21 -38.54 -29.01
C PRO A 343 -0.08 -38.10 -27.54
N GLN A 344 0.03 -36.79 -27.31
CA GLN A 344 0.26 -36.22 -25.98
C GLN A 344 -1.02 -35.79 -25.26
N ARG A 345 -2.21 -36.11 -25.79
CA ARG A 345 -3.51 -35.71 -25.20
C ARG A 345 -3.68 -36.10 -23.73
N ARG A 346 -3.21 -37.31 -23.35
CA ARG A 346 -3.26 -37.77 -21.94
C ARG A 346 -2.35 -36.95 -21.03
N ASN A 347 -1.19 -36.54 -21.52
CA ASN A 347 -0.24 -35.71 -20.77
C ASN A 347 -0.79 -34.28 -20.62
N LEU A 348 -1.43 -33.74 -21.66
CA LEU A 348 -2.11 -32.45 -21.63
C LEU A 348 -3.18 -32.41 -20.54
N GLY A 349 -4.07 -33.42 -20.49
CA GLY A 349 -5.10 -33.49 -19.45
C GLY A 349 -4.52 -33.56 -18.03
N ARG A 350 -3.44 -34.34 -17.81
CA ARG A 350 -2.76 -34.39 -16.50
C ARG A 350 -2.16 -33.03 -16.11
N LEU A 351 -1.55 -32.35 -17.06
CA LEU A 351 -0.93 -31.04 -16.86
C LEU A 351 -1.97 -29.96 -16.52
N VAL A 352 -3.11 -29.94 -17.22
CA VAL A 352 -4.25 -29.08 -16.88
C VAL A 352 -4.76 -29.36 -15.47
N LEU A 353 -4.99 -30.64 -15.13
CA LEU A 353 -5.48 -31.00 -13.79
C LEU A 353 -4.53 -30.55 -12.68
N GLN A 354 -3.22 -30.71 -12.89
CA GLN A 354 -2.21 -30.23 -11.94
C GLN A 354 -2.20 -28.70 -11.84
N ALA A 355 -2.29 -27.99 -12.96
CA ALA A 355 -2.34 -26.53 -13.00
C ALA A 355 -3.61 -25.98 -12.33
N CYS A 356 -4.78 -26.59 -12.56
CA CYS A 356 -6.02 -26.26 -11.86
C CYS A 356 -5.89 -26.51 -10.36
N ALA A 357 -5.38 -27.68 -9.95
CA ALA A 357 -5.21 -28.01 -8.53
C ALA A 357 -4.26 -27.01 -7.82
N GLN A 358 -3.27 -26.49 -8.52
CA GLN A 358 -2.38 -25.45 -8.00
C GLN A 358 -3.06 -24.07 -7.96
N ALA A 359 -3.86 -23.71 -8.97
CA ALA A 359 -4.60 -22.44 -9.03
C ALA A 359 -5.77 -22.37 -8.02
N GLN A 360 -6.35 -23.51 -7.65
CA GLN A 360 -7.38 -23.61 -6.62
C GLN A 360 -6.83 -23.38 -5.20
N ARG A 361 -5.51 -23.42 -5.00
CA ARG A 361 -4.93 -23.07 -3.71
C ARG A 361 -5.08 -21.56 -3.52
N PRO A 362 -5.81 -21.12 -2.48
CA PRO A 362 -6.17 -19.72 -2.34
C PRO A 362 -4.91 -18.89 -2.13
N LEU A 363 -4.69 -17.91 -3.02
CA LEU A 363 -3.59 -16.97 -2.90
C LEU A 363 -3.99 -15.83 -1.97
N VAL A 364 -3.88 -16.07 -0.66
CA VAL A 364 -4.24 -15.08 0.36
C VAL A 364 -2.98 -14.40 0.89
N MET A 365 -2.89 -13.09 0.74
CA MET A 365 -1.86 -12.29 1.40
C MET A 365 -2.17 -12.17 2.90
N LYS A 366 -1.16 -12.28 3.76
CA LYS A 366 -1.36 -12.34 5.22
C LYS A 366 -0.53 -11.31 5.97
N ALA A 367 -1.18 -10.43 6.74
CA ALA A 367 -0.51 -9.61 7.74
C ALA A 367 -0.03 -10.45 8.92
N PHE A 368 1.22 -10.23 9.37
CA PHE A 368 1.88 -11.01 10.43
C PHE A 368 1.80 -12.54 10.23
N LYS A 369 1.63 -13.02 8.98
CA LYS A 369 1.34 -14.43 8.66
C LYS A 369 0.06 -15.02 9.28
N MET A 370 -0.73 -14.21 10.00
CA MET A 370 -1.91 -14.65 10.75
C MET A 370 -3.20 -14.07 10.18
N LEU A 371 -3.22 -12.78 9.88
CA LEU A 371 -4.44 -12.06 9.50
C LEU A 371 -4.55 -12.00 7.99
N GLU A 372 -5.62 -12.59 7.45
CA GLU A 372 -5.87 -12.60 6.02
C GLU A 372 -6.29 -11.21 5.53
N LEU A 373 -5.62 -10.72 4.49
CA LEU A 373 -5.87 -9.41 3.91
C LEU A 373 -7.03 -9.51 2.92
N THR A 374 -8.25 -9.45 3.43
CA THR A 374 -9.48 -9.60 2.65
C THR A 374 -10.46 -8.45 2.87
N TYR A 375 -11.46 -8.34 1.98
CA TYR A 375 -12.59 -7.45 2.17
C TYR A 375 -13.36 -7.73 3.48
N GLY A 376 -13.44 -9.01 3.88
CA GLY A 376 -14.04 -9.41 5.16
C GLY A 376 -13.31 -8.80 6.35
N THR A 377 -11.97 -8.81 6.34
CA THR A 377 -11.15 -8.19 7.38
C THR A 377 -11.38 -6.68 7.45
N PHE A 378 -11.52 -6.00 6.30
CA PHE A 378 -11.81 -4.57 6.27
C PHE A 378 -13.14 -4.24 6.94
N LEU A 379 -14.21 -4.96 6.57
CA LEU A 379 -15.52 -4.79 7.19
C LEU A 379 -15.51 -5.09 8.69
N LEU A 380 -14.74 -6.11 9.10
CA LEU A 380 -14.61 -6.47 10.51
C LEU A 380 -13.94 -5.35 11.31
N VAL A 381 -12.88 -4.73 10.79
CA VAL A 381 -12.20 -3.61 11.47
C VAL A 381 -13.11 -2.38 11.57
N ILE A 382 -13.84 -2.03 10.51
CA ILE A 382 -14.78 -0.89 10.54
C ILE A 382 -15.90 -1.16 11.56
N ARG A 383 -16.52 -2.34 11.49
CA ARG A 383 -17.61 -2.71 12.40
C ARG A 383 -17.13 -2.74 13.84
N GLY A 384 -15.97 -3.35 14.10
CA GLY A 384 -15.37 -3.41 15.44
C GLY A 384 -15.10 -2.02 16.00
N THR A 385 -14.52 -1.13 15.18
CA THR A 385 -14.24 0.26 15.58
C THR A 385 -15.53 1.01 15.92
N TYR A 386 -16.57 0.88 15.09
CA TYR A 386 -17.88 1.49 15.36
C TYR A 386 -18.56 0.91 16.60
N SER A 387 -18.52 -0.41 16.79
CA SER A 387 -19.10 -1.06 17.97
C SER A 387 -18.47 -0.57 19.27
N VAL A 388 -17.14 -0.43 19.31
CA VAL A 388 -16.43 0.13 20.47
C VAL A 388 -16.86 1.57 20.70
N PHE A 389 -16.89 2.41 19.66
CA PHE A 389 -17.36 3.78 19.77
C PHE A 389 -18.79 3.88 20.31
N ALA A 390 -19.73 3.12 19.74
CA ALA A 390 -21.13 3.12 20.14
C ALA A 390 -21.33 2.67 21.60
N LEU A 391 -20.52 1.70 22.07
CA LEU A 391 -20.55 1.24 23.46
C LEU A 391 -20.17 2.36 24.43
N PHE A 392 -19.03 3.02 24.20
CA PHE A 392 -18.57 4.11 25.07
C PHE A 392 -19.48 5.32 25.00
N TYR A 393 -19.98 5.65 23.81
CA TYR A 393 -20.94 6.73 23.64
C TYR A 393 -22.24 6.47 24.43
N ALA A 394 -22.75 5.24 24.40
CA ALA A 394 -23.95 4.86 25.14
C ALA A 394 -23.75 4.79 26.66
N GLN A 395 -22.52 4.59 27.15
CA GLN A 395 -22.21 4.58 28.60
C GLN A 395 -22.04 5.98 29.19
N ASN A 396 -21.73 6.98 28.36
CA ASN A 396 -21.52 8.37 28.79
C ASN A 396 -22.74 9.28 28.58
N GLN A 397 -23.84 8.73 28.05
CA GLN A 397 -25.17 9.33 28.13
C GLN A 397 -25.91 8.78 29.34
#